data_AF-A0A1M6BSN9-F1
#
_entry.id   AF-A0A1M6BSN9-F1
#
_cell.length_a   1.000
_cell.length_b   1.000
_cell.length_c   1.000
_cell.angle_alpha   90.00
_cell.angle_beta   90.00
_cell.angle_gamma   90.00
#
_symmetry.space_group_name_H-M   'P 1'
#
loop_
_entity.id
_entity.type
_entity.pdbx_description
1 polymer ?
#
loop_
_entity_poly.entity_id
_entity_poly.type
_entity_poly.pdbx_seq_one_letter_code
_entity_poly.pdbx_strand_id
1 'polypeptide(L)'
;MKLLNKYLISVAAISMVACSSMDVEYSEAVEENFPDDFDHAVYMQLHPELVSLQVRDYVNTYNAEAKTKLTTEQISADVDSFHANLDQIHQIYADPNLGGFSEAQWDSIWLPVVSEKTTCGNKFTVLNLQQLVAGEGDAVDTVKIKLLDPITITPEGATSPDSIVSVKGAVDSAGTLKEYTMGDSIWVMSGKNMGTSVVDSATCVTKVDTVPSTGIPTVTKNYLEKFNFVDTKDDLTRLKKIPLDTMAFSIQYILFGRDNGWAYRKCKEDEASNPAITETYPVTKLYCVDEAGVVREIK
;
A
#
# COMPACT_ATOMS: atom_id res chain seq x y z
N MET A 1 1.78 26.93 3.57
CA MET A 1 3.04 26.30 3.12
C MET A 1 3.08 26.38 1.61
N LYS A 2 3.61 27.48 1.12
CA LYS A 2 3.55 27.93 -0.27
C LYS A 2 4.98 27.88 -0.81
N LEU A 3 5.17 27.42 -2.03
CA LEU A 3 6.39 27.51 -2.85
C LEU A 3 7.52 26.48 -2.65
N LEU A 4 7.63 25.72 -1.55
CA LEU A 4 8.83 24.88 -1.36
C LEU A 4 9.03 23.72 -2.37
N ASN A 5 7.97 23.10 -2.89
CA ASN A 5 8.11 21.95 -3.82
C ASN A 5 8.28 22.33 -5.28
N LYS A 6 7.90 23.55 -5.70
CA LYS A 6 8.26 24.07 -7.04
C LYS A 6 9.74 24.42 -7.12
N TYR A 7 10.44 24.48 -5.98
CA TYR A 7 11.86 24.80 -5.92
C TYR A 7 12.75 23.58 -5.64
N LEU A 8 12.24 22.41 -5.25
CA LEU A 8 13.13 21.26 -5.02
C LEU A 8 13.62 20.58 -6.32
N ILE A 9 12.86 20.67 -7.41
CA ILE A 9 13.31 20.23 -8.74
C ILE A 9 13.95 21.39 -9.52
N SER A 10 13.55 22.64 -9.26
CA SER A 10 14.09 23.82 -9.96
C SER A 10 15.31 24.47 -9.28
N VAL A 11 15.53 24.34 -7.97
CA VAL A 11 16.67 24.99 -7.27
C VAL A 11 17.94 24.16 -7.34
N ALA A 12 17.87 22.83 -7.53
CA ALA A 12 19.09 22.07 -7.85
C ALA A 12 19.65 22.48 -9.22
N ALA A 13 18.77 22.76 -10.20
CA ALA A 13 19.17 23.29 -11.50
C ALA A 13 19.56 24.78 -11.42
N ILE A 14 18.80 25.63 -10.70
CA ILE A 14 19.06 27.08 -10.66
C ILE A 14 20.24 27.43 -9.74
N SER A 15 20.58 26.65 -8.71
CA SER A 15 21.78 26.90 -7.88
C SER A 15 23.09 26.45 -8.54
N MET A 16 23.03 25.63 -9.60
CA MET A 16 24.18 25.40 -10.51
C MET A 16 24.30 26.47 -11.60
N VAL A 17 23.23 27.19 -11.95
CA VAL A 17 23.26 28.28 -12.96
C VAL A 17 23.50 29.66 -12.32
N ALA A 18 23.20 29.84 -11.02
CA ALA A 18 23.36 31.14 -10.35
C ALA A 18 24.77 31.44 -9.83
N CYS A 19 25.71 30.49 -9.92
CA CYS A 19 27.12 30.69 -9.54
C CYS A 19 28.10 30.64 -10.72
N SER A 20 27.62 30.36 -11.93
CA SER A 20 28.41 30.45 -13.16
C SER A 20 27.79 31.51 -14.07
N SER A 21 28.37 32.71 -14.02
CA SER A 21 28.33 33.66 -15.12
C SER A 21 29.09 33.16 -16.36
N MET A 22 29.07 31.85 -16.62
CA MET A 22 29.45 31.27 -17.89
C MET A 22 28.13 30.96 -18.57
N ASP A 23 27.83 31.80 -19.55
CA ASP A 23 26.87 31.54 -20.62
C ASP A 23 27.39 30.29 -21.37
N VAL A 24 27.26 29.12 -20.75
CA VAL A 24 27.43 27.85 -21.45
C VAL A 24 26.25 27.85 -22.39
N GLU A 25 26.52 28.01 -23.69
CA GLU A 25 25.46 28.00 -24.68
C GLU A 25 24.63 26.75 -24.42
N TYR A 26 23.31 26.92 -24.35
CA TYR A 26 22.38 25.82 -24.08
C TYR A 26 22.64 24.62 -25.01
N SER A 27 23.12 24.87 -26.22
CA SER A 27 23.64 23.86 -27.16
C SER A 27 24.78 23.04 -26.57
N GLU A 28 25.84 23.64 -26.00
CA GLU A 28 26.98 22.93 -25.41
C GLU A 28 26.58 22.11 -24.17
N ALA A 29 25.74 22.67 -23.30
CA ALA A 29 25.27 21.97 -22.10
C ALA A 29 24.34 20.78 -22.43
N VAL A 30 23.68 20.80 -23.59
CA VAL A 30 22.81 19.72 -24.06
C VAL A 30 23.62 18.70 -24.85
N GLU A 31 24.48 19.13 -25.77
CA GLU A 31 25.30 18.26 -26.62
C GLU A 31 26.25 17.34 -25.81
N GLU A 32 26.82 17.80 -24.70
CA GLU A 32 27.70 16.93 -23.89
C GLU A 32 26.95 15.97 -22.95
N ASN A 33 25.68 16.24 -22.63
CA ASN A 33 24.96 15.50 -21.60
C ASN A 33 24.00 14.42 -22.13
N PHE A 34 23.60 14.52 -23.40
CA PHE A 34 22.74 13.55 -24.05
C PHE A 34 23.53 12.66 -25.02
N PRO A 35 23.16 11.38 -25.16
CA PRO A 35 23.60 10.58 -26.30
C PRO A 35 23.24 11.26 -27.63
N ASP A 36 24.10 11.13 -28.64
CA ASP A 36 23.91 11.73 -29.97
C ASP A 36 22.57 11.35 -30.64
N ASP A 37 22.01 10.19 -30.30
CA ASP A 37 20.74 9.66 -30.81
C ASP A 37 19.59 9.76 -29.79
N PHE A 38 19.70 10.64 -28.78
CA PHE A 38 18.62 10.90 -27.84
C PHE A 38 17.45 11.63 -28.50
N ASP A 39 16.26 11.05 -28.40
CA ASP A 39 15.01 11.64 -28.89
C ASP A 39 13.99 11.69 -27.75
N HIS A 40 13.51 12.90 -27.43
CA HIS A 40 12.58 13.11 -26.32
C HIS A 40 11.23 12.43 -26.55
N ALA A 41 10.75 12.34 -27.79
CA ALA A 41 9.48 11.70 -28.11
C ALA A 41 9.59 10.17 -27.94
N VAL A 42 10.72 9.59 -28.32
CA VAL A 42 11.02 8.18 -28.04
C VAL A 42 11.14 7.96 -26.54
N TYR A 43 11.87 8.82 -25.82
CA TYR A 43 12.03 8.70 -24.38
C TYR A 43 10.69 8.74 -23.63
N MET A 44 9.80 9.66 -24.00
CA MET A 44 8.45 9.77 -23.43
C MET A 44 7.59 8.53 -23.71
N GLN A 45 7.74 7.89 -24.87
CA GLN A 45 7.03 6.64 -25.18
C GLN A 45 7.52 5.47 -24.35
N LEU A 46 8.81 5.44 -23.99
CA LEU A 46 9.39 4.40 -23.14
C LEU A 46 9.05 4.61 -21.66
N HIS A 47 8.85 5.87 -21.27
CA HIS A 47 8.60 6.29 -19.89
C HIS A 47 7.25 7.02 -19.73
N PRO A 48 6.12 6.36 -20.05
CA PRO A 48 4.82 7.00 -19.98
C PRO A 48 4.43 7.44 -18.56
N GLU A 49 5.04 6.87 -17.52
CA GLU A 49 4.90 7.28 -16.12
C GLU A 49 5.35 8.73 -15.88
N LEU A 50 6.36 9.21 -16.61
CA LEU A 50 6.79 10.61 -16.54
C LEU A 50 5.71 11.53 -17.13
N VAL A 51 5.05 11.09 -18.20
CA VAL A 51 3.99 11.85 -18.87
C VAL A 51 2.80 11.98 -17.93
N SER A 52 2.40 10.86 -17.34
CA SER A 52 1.35 10.80 -16.32
C SER A 52 1.65 11.73 -15.14
N LEU A 53 2.89 11.75 -14.66
CA LEU A 53 3.32 12.63 -13.58
C LEU A 53 3.15 14.12 -13.94
N GLN A 54 3.66 14.53 -15.10
CA GLN A 54 3.56 15.92 -15.55
C GLN A 54 2.10 16.36 -15.78
N VAL A 55 1.27 15.48 -16.36
CA VAL A 55 -0.17 15.73 -16.52
C VAL A 55 -0.84 15.93 -15.16
N ARG A 56 -0.57 15.07 -14.18
CA ARG A 56 -1.13 15.20 -12.83
C ARG A 56 -0.68 16.49 -12.14
N ASP A 57 0.56 16.89 -12.30
CA ASP A 57 1.07 18.15 -11.75
C ASP A 57 0.44 19.38 -12.41
N TYR A 58 0.17 19.30 -13.72
CA TYR A 58 -0.59 20.31 -14.45
C TYR A 58 -2.02 20.42 -13.91
N VAL A 59 -2.76 19.31 -13.82
CA VAL A 59 -4.14 19.26 -13.28
C VAL A 59 -4.17 19.78 -11.86
N ASN A 60 -3.23 19.36 -11.01
CA ASN A 60 -3.15 19.83 -9.63
C ASN A 60 -2.92 21.35 -9.54
N THR A 61 -2.00 21.89 -10.35
CA THR A 61 -1.75 23.34 -10.41
C THR A 61 -2.98 24.09 -10.89
N TYR A 62 -3.61 23.61 -11.97
CA TYR A 62 -4.84 24.20 -12.51
C TYR A 62 -5.96 24.20 -11.47
N ASN A 63 -6.19 23.06 -10.82
CA ASN A 63 -7.22 22.90 -9.81
C ASN A 63 -6.94 23.76 -8.56
N ALA A 64 -5.68 24.00 -8.19
CA ALA A 64 -5.37 24.90 -7.10
C ALA A 64 -5.85 26.33 -7.38
N GLU A 65 -5.76 26.78 -8.64
CA GLU A 65 -6.24 28.10 -9.07
C GLU A 65 -7.76 28.13 -9.25
N ALA A 66 -8.34 27.14 -9.94
CA ALA A 66 -9.80 27.02 -10.11
C ALA A 66 -10.52 26.90 -8.75
N LYS A 67 -9.89 26.18 -7.81
CA LYS A 67 -10.13 26.14 -6.35
C LYS A 67 -10.62 27.46 -5.76
N THR A 68 -9.97 28.56 -6.16
CA THR A 68 -10.20 29.88 -5.57
C THR A 68 -11.46 30.59 -6.08
N LYS A 69 -12.05 30.07 -7.16
CA LYS A 69 -13.18 30.70 -7.88
C LYS A 69 -14.48 29.89 -7.77
N LEU A 70 -14.42 28.69 -7.23
CA LEU A 70 -15.53 27.75 -7.13
C LEU A 70 -15.96 27.57 -5.67
N THR A 71 -17.23 27.26 -5.45
CA THR A 71 -17.73 26.86 -4.12
C THR A 71 -17.42 25.38 -3.85
N THR A 72 -17.45 24.98 -2.59
CA THR A 72 -17.28 23.57 -2.18
C THR A 72 -18.32 22.67 -2.82
N GLU A 73 -19.56 23.14 -2.98
CA GLU A 73 -20.65 22.40 -3.60
C GLU A 73 -20.40 22.16 -5.09
N GLN A 74 -19.87 23.16 -5.81
CA GLN A 74 -19.51 23.01 -7.23
C GLN A 74 -18.39 21.98 -7.40
N ILE A 75 -17.36 22.04 -6.55
CA ILE A 75 -16.25 21.08 -6.58
C ILE A 75 -16.74 19.67 -6.26
N SER A 76 -17.59 19.50 -5.24
CA SER A 76 -18.15 18.18 -4.91
C SER A 76 -19.01 17.63 -6.04
N ALA A 77 -19.87 18.46 -6.63
CA ALA A 77 -20.74 18.04 -7.75
C ALA A 77 -19.94 17.64 -8.99
N ASP A 78 -18.80 18.28 -9.23
CA ASP A 78 -17.87 17.91 -10.29
C ASP A 78 -17.19 16.56 -10.02
N VAL A 79 -16.62 16.37 -8.83
CA VAL A 79 -16.01 15.09 -8.42
C VAL A 79 -17.02 13.94 -8.48
N ASP A 80 -18.28 14.18 -8.07
CA ASP A 80 -19.35 13.20 -8.19
C ASP A 80 -19.69 12.91 -9.67
N SER A 81 -19.69 13.93 -10.52
CA SER A 81 -19.89 13.77 -11.97
C SER A 81 -18.76 12.97 -12.62
N PHE A 82 -17.51 13.21 -12.22
CA PHE A 82 -16.34 12.45 -12.67
C PHE A 82 -16.49 10.97 -12.33
N HIS A 83 -16.84 10.64 -11.09
CA HIS A 83 -17.05 9.26 -10.66
C HIS A 83 -18.25 8.56 -11.29
N ALA A 84 -19.27 9.31 -11.68
CA ALA A 84 -20.41 8.75 -12.40
C ALA A 84 -20.08 8.40 -13.85
N ASN A 85 -19.04 8.99 -14.44
CA ASN A 85 -18.64 8.75 -15.83
C ASN A 85 -17.62 7.61 -15.94
N LEU A 86 -18.10 6.38 -15.82
CA LEU A 86 -17.25 5.17 -15.88
C LEU A 86 -16.51 5.03 -17.22
N ASP A 87 -17.11 5.42 -18.34
CA ASP A 87 -16.49 5.33 -19.66
C ASP A 87 -15.28 6.26 -19.79
N GLN A 88 -15.39 7.49 -19.26
CA GLN A 88 -14.27 8.42 -19.20
C GLN A 88 -13.17 7.89 -18.26
N ILE A 89 -13.56 7.39 -17.09
CA ILE A 89 -12.62 6.84 -16.12
C ILE A 89 -11.86 5.65 -16.70
N HIS A 90 -12.55 4.73 -17.37
CA HIS A 90 -11.93 3.58 -18.02
C HIS A 90 -10.91 4.03 -19.06
N GLN A 91 -11.26 4.99 -19.91
CA GLN A 91 -10.33 5.54 -20.89
C GLN A 91 -9.12 6.20 -20.25
N ILE A 92 -9.28 6.95 -19.15
CA ILE A 92 -8.15 7.54 -18.41
C ILE A 92 -7.30 6.43 -17.77
N TYR A 93 -7.94 5.40 -17.21
CA TYR A 93 -7.28 4.28 -16.53
C TYR A 93 -6.41 3.46 -17.48
N ALA A 94 -6.91 3.17 -18.68
CA ALA A 94 -6.24 2.35 -19.68
C ALA A 94 -5.27 3.13 -20.60
N ASP A 95 -5.34 4.46 -20.63
CA ASP A 95 -4.43 5.27 -21.46
C ASP A 95 -2.98 5.14 -20.94
N PRO A 96 -2.01 4.73 -21.78
CA PRO A 96 -0.63 4.54 -21.38
C PRO A 96 -0.02 5.79 -20.72
N ASN A 97 -0.34 6.97 -21.24
CA ASN A 97 0.25 8.24 -20.80
C ASN A 97 -0.48 8.85 -19.59
N LEU A 98 -1.58 8.26 -19.13
CA LEU A 98 -2.37 8.71 -17.99
C LEU A 98 -2.38 7.65 -16.89
N GLY A 99 -3.30 6.70 -16.96
CA GLY A 99 -3.44 5.64 -15.98
C GLY A 99 -2.34 4.59 -16.07
N GLY A 100 -1.96 4.21 -17.29
CA GLY A 100 -0.91 3.23 -17.55
C GLY A 100 -1.27 1.80 -17.16
N PHE A 101 -2.54 1.52 -16.86
CA PHE A 101 -3.00 0.18 -16.49
C PHE A 101 -3.51 -0.57 -17.73
N SER A 102 -3.47 -1.90 -17.66
CA SER A 102 -3.99 -2.76 -18.73
C SER A 102 -5.51 -2.99 -18.61
N GLU A 103 -6.14 -3.33 -19.73
CA GLU A 103 -7.55 -3.77 -19.77
C GLU A 103 -7.81 -4.95 -18.83
N ALA A 104 -6.86 -5.89 -18.72
CA ALA A 104 -6.99 -7.02 -17.79
C ALA A 104 -7.03 -6.56 -16.32
N GLN A 105 -6.28 -5.51 -15.97
CA GLN A 105 -6.35 -4.91 -14.64
C GLN A 105 -7.69 -4.20 -14.41
N TRP A 106 -8.23 -3.54 -15.43
CA TRP A 106 -9.56 -2.95 -15.38
C TRP A 106 -10.64 -4.02 -15.16
N ASP A 107 -10.63 -5.10 -15.93
CA ASP A 107 -11.57 -6.21 -15.79
C ASP A 107 -11.49 -6.85 -14.39
N SER A 108 -10.28 -6.94 -13.83
CA SER A 108 -10.05 -7.51 -12.49
C SER A 108 -10.72 -6.71 -11.37
N ILE A 109 -10.94 -5.40 -11.56
CA ILE A 109 -11.62 -4.54 -10.57
C ILE A 109 -13.06 -5.00 -10.34
N TRP A 110 -13.70 -5.55 -11.37
CA TRP A 110 -15.11 -5.96 -11.33
C TRP A 110 -15.29 -7.39 -10.82
N LEU A 111 -14.19 -8.12 -10.61
CA LEU A 111 -14.25 -9.47 -10.05
C LEU A 111 -14.59 -9.43 -8.56
N PRO A 112 -15.39 -10.39 -8.06
CA PRO A 112 -15.67 -10.50 -6.63
C PRO A 112 -14.38 -10.67 -5.82
N VAL A 113 -14.29 -9.97 -4.69
CA VAL A 113 -13.19 -10.17 -3.76
C VAL A 113 -13.50 -11.39 -2.91
N VAL A 114 -12.68 -12.42 -3.05
CA VAL A 114 -12.73 -13.62 -2.23
C VAL A 114 -11.75 -13.45 -1.07
N SER A 115 -12.28 -13.45 0.15
CA SER A 115 -11.47 -13.44 1.37
C SER A 115 -11.61 -14.77 2.09
N GLU A 116 -10.49 -15.41 2.37
CA GLU A 116 -10.45 -16.64 3.16
C GLU A 116 -10.04 -16.30 4.58
N LYS A 117 -10.92 -16.58 5.54
CA LYS A 117 -10.62 -16.46 6.96
C LYS A 117 -10.59 -17.84 7.59
N THR A 118 -9.39 -18.32 7.88
CA THR A 118 -9.18 -19.54 8.67
C THR A 118 -9.21 -19.18 10.14
N THR A 119 -10.25 -19.62 10.85
CA THR A 119 -10.31 -19.51 12.31
C THR A 119 -10.00 -20.88 12.90
N CYS A 120 -8.87 -20.99 13.59
CA CYS A 120 -8.53 -22.18 14.36
C CYS A 120 -9.09 -22.06 15.77
N GLY A 121 -9.72 -23.12 16.26
CA GLY A 121 -10.10 -23.21 17.67
C GLY A 121 -8.85 -23.33 18.53
N ASN A 122 -8.63 -22.38 19.43
CA ASN A 122 -7.65 -22.58 20.49
C ASN A 122 -8.25 -23.55 21.51
N LYS A 123 -7.53 -24.63 21.84
CA LYS A 123 -7.91 -25.51 22.95
C LYS A 123 -7.80 -24.71 24.25
N PHE A 124 -8.89 -24.57 25.00
CA PHE A 124 -8.85 -24.01 26.35
C PHE A 124 -9.68 -24.89 27.28
N THR A 125 -9.16 -25.07 28.49
CA THR A 125 -9.87 -25.72 29.60
C THR A 125 -10.50 -24.63 30.44
N VAL A 126 -11.82 -24.69 30.63
CA VAL A 126 -12.54 -23.80 31.55
C VAL A 126 -12.60 -24.45 32.92
N LEU A 127 -12.05 -23.79 33.93
CA LEU A 127 -12.24 -24.16 35.33
C LEU A 127 -13.27 -23.24 35.97
N ASN A 128 -14.17 -23.80 36.77
CA ASN A 128 -15.01 -23.04 37.69
C ASN A 128 -14.32 -23.06 39.06
N LEU A 129 -13.78 -21.94 39.50
CA LEU A 129 -13.27 -21.79 40.87
C LEU A 129 -14.34 -21.13 41.74
N GLN A 130 -14.55 -21.65 42.95
CA GLN A 130 -15.35 -20.97 43.98
C GLN A 130 -14.40 -20.33 44.98
N GLN A 131 -14.52 -19.01 45.16
CA GLN A 131 -13.75 -18.28 46.15
C GLN A 131 -14.63 -18.04 47.38
N LEU A 132 -14.16 -18.50 48.55
CA LEU A 132 -14.73 -18.10 49.84
C LEU A 132 -14.10 -16.76 50.22
N VAL A 133 -14.89 -15.68 50.15
CA VAL A 133 -14.45 -14.37 50.63
C VAL A 133 -14.56 -14.36 52.15
N ALA A 134 -13.42 -14.44 52.84
CA ALA A 134 -13.39 -14.34 54.30
C ALA A 134 -13.77 -12.91 54.71
N GLY A 135 -14.99 -12.71 55.20
CA GLY A 135 -15.36 -11.43 55.82
C GLY A 135 -16.84 -11.17 56.02
N GLU A 136 -17.69 -11.42 55.03
CA GLU A 136 -19.12 -11.07 55.12
C GLU A 136 -19.96 -12.08 54.32
N GLY A 137 -20.74 -12.89 55.05
CA GLY A 137 -21.87 -13.71 54.57
C GLY A 137 -21.78 -14.39 53.20
N ASP A 138 -21.47 -15.69 53.17
CA ASP A 138 -21.90 -16.73 52.21
C ASP A 138 -22.12 -16.38 50.73
N ALA A 139 -21.38 -15.42 50.16
CA ALA A 139 -21.38 -15.17 48.73
C ALA A 139 -20.30 -16.05 48.08
N VAL A 140 -20.73 -17.19 47.53
CA VAL A 140 -19.87 -18.07 46.74
C VAL A 140 -19.84 -17.56 45.30
N ASP A 141 -18.81 -16.78 44.96
CA ASP A 141 -18.66 -16.30 43.58
C ASP A 141 -17.99 -17.37 42.71
N THR A 142 -18.58 -17.65 41.56
CA THR A 142 -18.11 -18.71 40.64
C THR A 142 -17.37 -18.08 39.49
N VAL A 143 -16.04 -18.15 39.50
CA VAL A 143 -15.21 -17.54 38.45
C VAL A 143 -14.92 -18.57 37.37
N LYS A 144 -15.35 -18.27 36.14
CA LYS A 144 -14.97 -19.01 34.94
C LYS A 144 -13.60 -18.53 34.47
N ILE A 145 -12.61 -19.41 34.50
CA ILE A 145 -11.25 -19.06 34.12
C ILE A 145 -10.87 -19.80 32.84
N LYS A 146 -10.35 -19.06 31.85
CA LYS A 146 -9.75 -19.61 30.64
C LYS A 146 -8.27 -19.88 30.89
N LEU A 147 -7.86 -21.14 30.79
CA LEU A 147 -6.45 -21.54 30.89
C LEU A 147 -5.78 -21.49 29.51
N LEU A 148 -4.63 -20.81 29.44
CA LEU A 148 -3.81 -20.73 28.23
C LEU A 148 -2.67 -21.78 28.22
N ASP A 149 -2.26 -22.27 29.39
CA ASP A 149 -1.21 -23.28 29.56
C ASP A 149 -1.73 -24.54 30.28
N PRO A 150 -1.12 -25.73 30.06
CA PRO A 150 -1.47 -26.95 30.79
C PRO A 150 -1.13 -26.85 32.28
N ILE A 151 -2.02 -27.36 33.14
CA ILE A 151 -1.85 -27.35 34.60
C ILE A 151 -0.83 -28.42 34.99
N THR A 152 0.19 -28.04 35.76
CA THR A 152 1.08 -28.99 36.43
C THR A 152 0.51 -29.31 37.81
N ILE A 153 0.05 -30.55 38.03
CA ILE A 153 -0.38 -31.04 39.34
C ILE A 153 0.81 -31.73 39.99
N THR A 154 1.34 -31.20 41.10
CA THR A 154 2.41 -31.84 41.88
C THR A 154 1.81 -32.65 43.03
N PRO A 155 2.06 -33.96 43.10
CA PRO A 155 1.47 -34.82 44.12
C PRO A 155 2.37 -34.92 45.34
N GLU A 156 2.58 -33.85 46.10
CA GLU A 156 3.28 -33.97 47.39
C GLU A 156 2.60 -33.16 48.49
N GLY A 157 2.00 -33.89 49.45
CA GLY A 157 1.69 -33.37 50.80
C GLY A 157 0.23 -33.07 51.14
N ALA A 158 -0.71 -33.12 50.21
CA ALA A 158 -2.13 -32.90 50.49
C ALA A 158 -2.85 -34.22 50.81
N THR A 159 -3.52 -34.30 51.97
CA THR A 159 -4.39 -35.41 52.39
C THR A 159 -5.72 -35.50 51.61
N SER A 160 -5.80 -34.86 50.45
CA SER A 160 -6.87 -34.95 49.46
C SER A 160 -6.22 -35.07 48.07
N PRO A 161 -6.69 -35.97 47.18
CA PRO A 161 -6.30 -35.92 45.79
C PRO A 161 -6.78 -34.58 45.21
N ASP A 162 -5.98 -33.97 44.33
CA ASP A 162 -6.36 -32.82 43.49
C ASP A 162 -6.16 -31.39 44.05
N SER A 163 -5.02 -31.09 44.70
CA SER A 163 -4.62 -29.70 44.97
C SER A 163 -3.85 -29.10 43.78
N ILE A 164 -4.47 -28.15 43.07
CA ILE A 164 -3.81 -27.32 42.05
C ILE A 164 -2.97 -26.24 42.76
N VAL A 165 -1.65 -26.23 42.56
CA VAL A 165 -0.72 -25.38 43.34
C VAL A 165 -0.65 -23.93 42.83
N SER A 166 -0.79 -23.72 41.52
CA SER A 166 -0.86 -22.36 40.94
C SER A 166 -1.51 -22.38 39.56
N VAL A 167 -2.19 -21.28 39.21
CA VAL A 167 -2.71 -21.04 37.86
C VAL A 167 -2.06 -19.77 37.32
N LYS A 168 -1.21 -19.92 36.30
CA LYS A 168 -0.60 -18.80 35.56
C LYS A 168 -1.30 -18.62 34.22
N GLY A 169 -1.40 -17.37 33.75
CA GLY A 169 -1.98 -17.06 32.45
C GLY A 169 -3.50 -17.23 32.35
N ALA A 170 -4.22 -17.09 33.47
CA ALA A 170 -5.68 -17.12 33.49
C ALA A 170 -6.25 -15.81 32.94
N VAL A 171 -7.28 -15.90 32.09
CA VAL A 171 -8.00 -14.72 31.59
C VAL A 171 -9.44 -14.78 32.08
N ASP A 172 -9.90 -13.71 32.75
CA ASP A 172 -11.28 -13.59 33.21
C ASP A 172 -12.25 -13.31 32.04
N SER A 173 -13.56 -13.29 32.33
CA SER A 173 -14.61 -13.02 31.35
C SER A 173 -14.51 -11.62 30.70
N ALA A 174 -13.72 -10.72 31.28
CA ALA A 174 -13.46 -9.37 30.76
C ALA A 174 -12.15 -9.30 29.94
N GLY A 175 -11.41 -10.41 29.76
CA GLY A 175 -10.19 -10.43 28.98
C GLY A 175 -8.93 -10.01 29.77
N THR A 176 -9.03 -9.87 31.09
CA THR A 176 -7.90 -9.42 31.93
C THR A 176 -7.08 -10.62 32.39
N LEU A 177 -5.76 -10.53 32.21
CA LEU A 177 -4.82 -11.55 32.70
C LEU A 177 -4.73 -11.48 34.23
N LYS A 178 -4.89 -12.63 34.89
CA LYS A 178 -4.81 -12.80 36.33
C LYS A 178 -3.86 -13.95 36.65
N GLU A 179 -3.08 -13.79 37.71
CA GLU A 179 -2.32 -14.87 38.32
C GLU A 179 -2.95 -15.21 39.67
N TYR A 180 -3.18 -16.50 39.92
CA TYR A 180 -3.73 -16.98 41.17
C TYR A 180 -2.72 -17.87 41.87
N THR A 181 -2.23 -17.39 43.01
CA THR A 181 -1.45 -18.17 43.97
C THR A 181 -2.41 -18.68 45.04
N MET A 182 -2.58 -19.99 45.15
CA MET A 182 -3.52 -20.57 46.11
C MET A 182 -2.97 -20.43 47.54
N GLY A 183 -3.66 -19.68 48.39
CA GLY A 183 -3.55 -19.78 49.85
C GLY A 183 -4.69 -20.63 50.42
N ASP A 184 -4.68 -20.89 51.74
CA ASP A 184 -5.59 -21.78 52.50
C ASP A 184 -7.11 -21.51 52.34
N SER A 185 -7.52 -20.54 51.52
CA SER A 185 -8.89 -20.09 51.32
C SER A 185 -9.48 -20.39 49.93
N ILE A 186 -8.72 -20.96 49.00
CA ILE A 186 -9.22 -21.30 47.65
C ILE A 186 -9.39 -22.82 47.54
N TRP A 187 -10.64 -23.28 47.45
CA TRP A 187 -10.98 -24.69 47.33
C TRP A 187 -11.34 -25.02 45.89
N VAL A 188 -10.66 -26.01 45.30
CA VAL A 188 -11.11 -26.64 44.05
C VAL A 188 -12.12 -27.71 44.44
N MET A 189 -13.39 -27.55 44.07
CA MET A 189 -14.37 -28.60 44.34
C MET A 189 -14.08 -29.80 43.44
N SER A 190 -13.57 -30.90 43.99
CA SER A 190 -13.54 -32.22 43.32
C SER A 190 -14.96 -32.82 43.30
N GLY A 191 -15.91 -32.10 42.72
CA GLY A 191 -17.23 -32.61 42.44
C GLY A 191 -17.16 -33.52 41.22
N LYS A 192 -17.64 -34.76 41.35
CA LYS A 192 -17.82 -35.78 40.30
C LYS A 192 -18.61 -35.32 39.05
N ASN A 193 -19.02 -34.05 38.99
CA ASN A 193 -19.77 -33.39 37.92
C ASN A 193 -19.21 -32.01 37.55
N MET A 194 -17.90 -31.74 37.72
CA MET A 194 -17.28 -30.68 36.92
C MET A 194 -17.17 -31.19 35.50
N GLY A 195 -18.20 -30.92 34.68
CA GLY A 195 -18.11 -31.11 33.25
C GLY A 195 -16.98 -30.25 32.70
N THR A 196 -15.78 -30.80 32.60
CA THR A 196 -14.74 -30.30 31.71
C THR A 196 -15.32 -30.38 30.31
N SER A 197 -15.97 -29.30 29.89
CA SER A 197 -16.27 -29.12 28.49
C SER A 197 -14.94 -28.78 27.82
N VAL A 198 -14.17 -29.82 27.50
CA VAL A 198 -13.10 -29.70 26.52
C VAL A 198 -13.84 -29.45 25.21
N VAL A 199 -13.95 -28.18 24.82
CA VAL A 199 -14.41 -27.85 23.47
C VAL A 199 -13.22 -28.16 22.57
N ASP A 200 -13.17 -29.40 22.10
CA ASP A 200 -12.20 -29.83 21.10
C ASP A 200 -12.64 -29.28 19.74
N SER A 201 -12.23 -28.06 19.43
CA SER A 201 -12.23 -27.58 18.05
C SER A 201 -10.81 -27.53 17.52
N ALA A 202 -10.15 -28.70 17.45
CA ALA A 202 -8.97 -28.90 16.61
C ALA A 202 -9.25 -28.67 15.11
N THR A 203 -10.50 -28.40 14.74
CA THR A 203 -10.91 -28.05 13.38
C THR A 203 -10.71 -26.57 13.13
N CYS A 204 -9.68 -26.23 12.34
CA CYS A 204 -9.63 -24.92 11.69
C CYS A 204 -10.77 -24.86 10.67
N VAL A 205 -11.67 -23.88 10.83
CA VAL A 205 -12.74 -23.64 9.87
C VAL A 205 -12.30 -22.49 8.98
N THR A 206 -12.07 -22.78 7.70
CA THR A 206 -11.89 -21.77 6.67
C THR A 206 -13.26 -21.32 6.19
N LYS A 207 -13.59 -20.05 6.43
CA LYS A 207 -14.72 -19.40 5.79
C LYS A 207 -14.24 -18.65 4.57
N VAL A 208 -14.85 -18.94 3.43
CA VAL A 208 -14.64 -18.21 2.18
C VAL A 208 -15.78 -17.21 2.07
N ASP A 209 -15.48 -15.95 2.35
CA ASP A 209 -16.43 -14.85 2.19
C ASP A 209 -16.18 -14.22 0.82
N THR A 210 -17.18 -14.27 -0.06
CA THR A 210 -17.15 -13.63 -1.37
C THR A 210 -17.96 -12.34 -1.30
N VAL A 211 -17.30 -11.20 -1.48
CA VAL A 211 -17.95 -9.88 -1.54
C VAL A 211 -18.00 -9.44 -3.00
N PRO A 212 -19.19 -9.17 -3.56
CA PRO A 212 -19.30 -8.59 -4.90
C PRO A 212 -18.49 -7.29 -4.99
N SER A 213 -17.76 -7.08 -6.07
CA SER A 213 -17.15 -5.77 -6.33
C SER A 213 -18.28 -4.75 -6.49
N THR A 214 -18.24 -3.69 -5.68
CA THR A 214 -19.26 -2.62 -5.68
C THR A 214 -18.80 -1.37 -6.41
N GLY A 215 -17.66 -1.43 -7.10
CA GLY A 215 -17.11 -0.32 -7.85
C GLY A 215 -15.58 -0.27 -7.82
N ILE A 216 -15.06 0.86 -8.28
CA ILE A 216 -13.61 1.13 -8.33
C ILE A 216 -13.05 1.20 -6.90
N PRO A 217 -11.99 0.43 -6.57
CA PRO A 217 -11.35 0.48 -5.26
C PRO A 217 -10.89 1.89 -4.89
N THR A 218 -10.99 2.25 -3.60
CA THR A 218 -10.65 3.61 -3.12
C THR A 218 -9.25 4.06 -3.52
N VAL A 219 -8.26 3.16 -3.52
CA VAL A 219 -6.88 3.49 -3.93
C VAL A 219 -6.83 3.90 -5.40
N THR A 220 -7.50 3.13 -6.27
CA THR A 220 -7.60 3.39 -7.70
C THR A 220 -8.40 4.67 -7.96
N LYS A 221 -9.50 4.87 -7.23
CA LYS A 221 -10.31 6.09 -7.29
C LYS A 221 -9.49 7.34 -6.95
N ASN A 222 -8.81 7.34 -5.81
CA ASN A 222 -7.94 8.45 -5.38
C ASN A 222 -6.79 8.72 -6.36
N TYR A 223 -6.32 7.68 -7.07
CA TYR A 223 -5.33 7.85 -8.13
C TYR A 223 -5.93 8.55 -9.35
N LEU A 224 -7.11 8.09 -9.81
CA LEU A 224 -7.79 8.63 -10.98
C LEU A 224 -8.32 10.05 -10.78
N GLU A 225 -8.74 10.41 -9.56
CA GLU A 225 -9.15 11.78 -9.20
C GLU A 225 -8.05 12.83 -9.46
N LYS A 226 -6.77 12.41 -9.54
CA LYS A 226 -5.66 13.31 -9.88
C LYS A 226 -5.69 13.79 -11.34
N PHE A 227 -6.55 13.20 -12.18
CA PHE A 227 -6.80 13.59 -13.55
C PHE A 227 -8.11 14.39 -13.72
N ASN A 228 -8.88 14.59 -12.64
CA ASN A 228 -10.14 15.35 -12.67
C ASN A 228 -9.86 16.86 -12.65
N PHE A 229 -10.42 17.61 -13.59
CA PHE A 229 -10.43 19.07 -13.60
C PHE A 229 -11.71 19.57 -12.92
N VAL A 230 -11.58 20.31 -11.82
CA VAL A 230 -12.73 20.68 -10.95
C VAL A 230 -13.79 21.61 -11.56
N ASP A 231 -13.64 21.97 -12.83
CA ASP A 231 -14.46 22.94 -13.54
C ASP A 231 -14.97 22.46 -14.91
N THR A 232 -14.78 21.18 -15.26
CA THR A 232 -15.26 20.61 -16.53
C THR A 232 -15.63 19.15 -16.38
N LYS A 233 -16.63 18.71 -17.15
CA LYS A 233 -17.05 17.30 -17.22
C LYS A 233 -16.36 16.50 -18.34
N ASP A 234 -15.63 17.20 -19.21
CA ASP A 234 -14.90 16.63 -20.37
C ASP A 234 -13.40 16.61 -20.06
N ASP A 235 -13.03 15.87 -19.02
CA ASP A 235 -11.65 15.75 -18.54
C ASP A 235 -10.76 15.09 -19.59
N LEU A 236 -11.22 14.00 -20.21
CA LEU A 236 -10.41 13.23 -21.14
C LEU A 236 -9.94 14.06 -22.33
N THR A 237 -10.85 14.84 -22.93
CA THR A 237 -10.48 15.72 -24.04
C THR A 237 -9.49 16.80 -23.60
N ARG A 238 -9.61 17.28 -22.37
CA ARG A 238 -8.72 18.30 -21.82
C ARG A 238 -7.34 17.75 -21.47
N LEU A 239 -7.29 16.57 -20.84
CA LEU A 239 -6.05 15.86 -20.52
C LEU A 239 -5.20 15.63 -21.77
N LYS A 240 -5.83 15.20 -22.87
CA LYS A 240 -5.16 14.98 -24.17
C LYS A 240 -4.61 16.25 -24.84
N LYS A 241 -4.99 17.43 -24.36
CA LYS A 241 -4.56 18.74 -24.90
C LYS A 241 -3.53 19.44 -24.01
N ILE A 242 -3.15 18.85 -22.87
CA ILE A 242 -2.14 19.44 -21.99
C ILE A 242 -0.81 19.53 -22.75
N PRO A 243 -0.19 20.73 -22.84
CA PRO A 243 1.13 20.84 -23.42
C PRO A 243 2.15 20.14 -22.53
N LEU A 244 2.89 19.20 -23.12
CA LEU A 244 3.96 18.48 -22.43
C LEU A 244 5.26 19.27 -22.56
N ASP A 245 5.96 19.46 -21.45
CA ASP A 245 7.27 20.11 -21.44
C ASP A 245 8.34 19.05 -21.72
N THR A 246 8.67 18.90 -23.01
CA THR A 246 9.65 17.94 -23.54
C THR A 246 11.03 18.11 -22.91
N MET A 247 11.39 19.34 -22.55
CA MET A 247 12.69 19.61 -21.92
C MET A 247 12.75 19.05 -20.50
N ALA A 248 11.66 19.13 -19.75
CA ALA A 248 11.60 18.51 -18.42
C ALA A 248 11.86 16.99 -18.48
N PHE A 249 11.39 16.29 -19.51
CA PHE A 249 11.70 14.86 -19.70
C PHE A 249 13.17 14.60 -19.98
N SER A 250 13.78 15.42 -20.85
CA SER A 250 15.21 15.34 -21.13
C SER A 250 16.04 15.57 -19.85
N ILE A 251 15.67 16.54 -19.04
CA ILE A 251 16.34 16.79 -17.75
C ILE A 251 16.15 15.61 -16.78
N GLN A 252 14.99 14.95 -16.75
CA GLN A 252 14.78 13.75 -15.93
C GLN A 252 15.74 12.61 -16.32
N TYR A 253 16.05 12.47 -17.61
CA TYR A 253 17.07 11.52 -18.06
C TYR A 253 18.45 11.87 -17.49
N ILE A 254 18.90 13.12 -17.61
CA ILE A 254 20.22 13.53 -17.10
C ILE A 254 20.31 13.35 -15.58
N LEU A 255 19.31 13.84 -14.85
CA LEU A 255 19.36 13.90 -13.39
C LEU A 255 19.17 12.54 -12.72
N PHE A 256 18.38 11.67 -13.35
CA PHE A 256 18.02 10.38 -12.78
C PHE A 256 18.27 9.28 -13.80
N GLY A 257 17.56 9.28 -14.92
CA GLY A 257 17.49 8.15 -15.85
C GLY A 257 18.84 7.53 -16.22
N ARG A 258 19.84 8.35 -16.57
CA ARG A 258 21.17 7.89 -16.98
C ARG A 258 21.87 7.08 -15.88
N ASP A 259 22.03 7.68 -14.70
CA ASP A 259 22.66 7.03 -13.54
C ASP A 259 21.80 5.88 -12.99
N ASN A 260 20.53 5.85 -13.42
CA ASN A 260 19.53 4.88 -13.07
C ASN A 260 19.35 3.74 -14.10
N GLY A 261 20.11 3.74 -15.19
CA GLY A 261 20.03 2.69 -16.21
C GLY A 261 18.71 2.63 -16.94
N TRP A 262 18.01 3.76 -17.00
CA TRP A 262 16.78 3.88 -17.78
C TRP A 262 17.14 3.86 -19.26
N ALA A 263 16.39 3.07 -20.01
CA ALA A 263 16.55 2.98 -21.44
C ALA A 263 16.10 4.28 -22.10
N TYR A 264 16.99 4.98 -22.80
CA TYR A 264 16.59 6.23 -23.44
C TYR A 264 15.99 6.04 -24.84
N ARG A 265 16.17 4.85 -25.42
CA ARG A 265 15.67 4.49 -26.75
C ARG A 265 15.38 3.00 -26.88
N LYS A 266 14.73 2.63 -27.98
CA LYS A 266 14.61 1.22 -28.38
C LYS A 266 15.96 0.67 -28.85
N CYS A 267 16.19 -0.62 -28.62
CA CYS A 267 17.38 -1.29 -29.12
C CYS A 267 17.34 -1.41 -30.65
N LYS A 268 18.50 -1.24 -31.28
CA LYS A 268 18.73 -1.61 -32.67
C LYS A 268 18.77 -3.14 -32.79
N GLU A 269 18.57 -3.67 -34.00
CA GLU A 269 18.52 -5.13 -34.22
C GLU A 269 19.79 -5.84 -33.74
N ASP A 270 20.97 -5.25 -33.95
CA ASP A 270 22.26 -5.78 -33.53
C ASP A 270 22.48 -5.70 -32.01
N GLU A 271 21.77 -4.80 -31.32
CA GLU A 271 21.83 -4.62 -29.86
C GLU A 271 20.93 -5.58 -29.09
N ALA A 272 19.99 -6.26 -29.75
CA ALA A 272 19.08 -7.21 -29.10
C ALA A 272 19.80 -8.40 -28.43
N SER A 273 21.03 -8.68 -28.85
CA SER A 273 21.90 -9.71 -28.24
C SER A 273 22.78 -9.20 -27.10
N ASN A 274 22.75 -7.89 -26.81
CA ASN A 274 23.58 -7.31 -25.75
C ASN A 274 23.12 -7.78 -24.37
N PRO A 275 24.04 -7.79 -23.39
CA PRO A 275 23.71 -8.16 -22.01
C PRO A 275 22.54 -7.34 -21.49
N ALA A 276 21.62 -8.01 -20.79
CA ALA A 276 20.61 -7.34 -20.00
C ALA A 276 21.27 -6.59 -18.83
N ILE A 277 20.65 -5.51 -18.37
CA ILE A 277 21.12 -4.80 -17.17
C ILE A 277 21.12 -5.75 -15.96
N THR A 278 22.29 -5.93 -15.34
CA THR A 278 22.46 -6.76 -14.13
C THR A 278 22.98 -5.97 -12.93
N GLU A 279 23.41 -4.73 -13.14
CA GLU A 279 23.99 -3.88 -12.11
C GLU A 279 22.90 -3.22 -11.27
N THR A 280 23.14 -3.11 -9.97
CA THR A 280 22.34 -2.28 -9.07
C THR A 280 23.05 -0.93 -8.93
N TYR A 281 22.34 0.14 -9.29
CA TYR A 281 22.63 1.57 -9.18
C TYR A 281 23.83 2.02 -8.29
N PRO A 282 24.62 3.02 -8.73
CA PRO A 282 24.54 3.74 -10.00
C PRO A 282 25.10 2.91 -11.16
N VAL A 283 24.54 3.08 -12.34
CA VAL A 283 25.07 2.46 -13.56
C VAL A 283 26.06 3.38 -14.27
N THR A 284 26.94 2.81 -15.09
CA THR A 284 27.95 3.57 -15.85
C THR A 284 27.77 3.52 -17.36
N LYS A 285 26.83 2.70 -17.84
CA LYS A 285 26.60 2.44 -19.27
C LYS A 285 25.33 3.11 -19.77
N LEU A 286 25.19 3.13 -21.09
CA LEU A 286 23.98 3.53 -21.78
C LEU A 286 23.09 2.32 -22.03
N TYR A 287 21.78 2.53 -22.03
CA TYR A 287 20.81 1.43 -22.14
C TYR A 287 19.72 1.71 -23.17
N CYS A 288 19.26 0.63 -23.80
CA CYS A 288 18.11 0.57 -24.68
C CYS A 288 17.11 -0.47 -24.18
N VAL A 289 15.87 -0.45 -24.68
CA VAL A 289 14.87 -1.48 -24.41
C VAL A 289 14.55 -2.26 -25.68
N ASP A 290 14.59 -3.59 -25.61
CA ASP A 290 14.26 -4.46 -26.75
C ASP A 290 12.75 -4.66 -26.91
N GLU A 291 12.34 -5.40 -27.95
CA GLU A 291 10.92 -5.69 -28.22
C GLU A 291 10.24 -6.50 -27.11
N ALA A 292 11.01 -7.23 -26.31
CA ALA A 292 10.51 -8.00 -25.17
C ALA A 292 10.43 -7.15 -23.88
N GLY A 293 10.76 -5.86 -23.94
CA GLY A 293 10.79 -4.98 -22.78
C GLY A 293 12.02 -5.17 -21.88
N VAL A 294 13.04 -5.87 -22.35
CA VAL A 294 14.28 -6.10 -21.61
C VAL A 294 15.23 -4.94 -21.85
N VAL A 295 15.68 -4.31 -20.76
CA VAL A 295 16.69 -3.25 -20.79
C VAL A 295 18.07 -3.86 -21.02
N ARG A 296 18.77 -3.41 -22.07
CA ARG A 296 20.06 -3.93 -22.52
C ARG A 296 21.11 -2.83 -22.62
N GLU A 297 22.36 -3.22 -22.38
CA GLU A 297 23.50 -2.35 -22.55
C GLU A 297 23.69 -1.97 -24.03
N ILE A 298 24.02 -0.71 -24.29
CA ILE A 298 24.48 -0.23 -25.60
C ILE A 298 26.02 -0.28 -25.59
N LYS A 299 26.60 -0.84 -26.65
CA LYS A 299 28.05 -1.00 -26.82
C LYS A 299 28.63 0.02 -27.77
#